data_AF-A0A2H0XW22-F1
#
_entry.id   AF-A0A2H0XW22-F1
#
_cell.length_a   1.000
_cell.length_b   1.000
_cell.length_c   1.000
_cell.angle_alpha   90.00
_cell.angle_beta   90.00
_cell.angle_gamma   90.00
#
_symmetry.space_group_name_H-M   'P 1'
#
loop_
_entity.id
_entity.type
_entity.pdbx_description
1 polymer ?
#
loop_
_entity_poly.entity_id
_entity_poly.type
_entity_poly.pdbx_seq_one_letter_code
_entity_poly.pdbx_strand_id
1 'polypeptide(L)'
;MIRLNLATSPGYQNSEIFLQMPDVEKSPTQEKPVVSATEIQPSVNTGEDVFAKAEKNLDLIEQAEKGEFVPKHTSVPPKKKSEIVSVKTHRVRRVVFRYLGYLILIGIIGAGFWGYRSGFYKQVDFSRIASFFIEKFSRAKKTELADKTQNVAESILTVLPFTQPSDKDEIAPEYIKMIIAGKNRLDFTRRVLENLPQNSILQYLYTKDNSVTFIMNIRTQQECDVLKSALEGTSQFVSTEVFRIEPDLSVGTHPVRLTAIVKFQEDTARSGKCYRFIDDIKTSQVIFVAGKRSMISLSPLKIFSAPSPDVRMAQINGGGTYATIATFFDELQKVYVNCGIEDISIHQSASDSLQNNPLNMIVDVQIFPPRAL
;
A
#
# COMPACT_ATOMS: atom_id res chain seq x y z
N MET A 1 14.95 -72.14 19.76
CA MET A 1 15.68 -72.94 18.74
C MET A 1 15.61 -72.17 17.43
N ILE A 2 16.60 -72.33 16.53
CA ILE A 2 16.93 -71.51 15.33
C ILE A 2 18.02 -70.46 15.59
N ARG A 3 18.96 -70.36 14.64
CA ARG A 3 20.25 -69.64 14.66
C ARG A 3 20.27 -68.54 13.58
N LEU A 4 21.14 -67.55 13.75
CA LEU A 4 21.89 -66.73 12.75
C LEU A 4 22.60 -65.64 13.58
N ASN A 5 23.91 -65.56 13.82
CA ASN A 5 25.17 -66.03 13.19
C ASN A 5 25.71 -65.11 12.07
N LEU A 6 27.00 -64.75 12.21
CA LEU A 6 27.83 -63.84 11.39
C LEU A 6 27.54 -62.32 11.51
N ALA A 7 28.53 -61.42 11.57
CA ALA A 7 29.99 -61.58 11.62
C ALA A 7 30.69 -60.50 12.46
N THR A 8 31.81 -60.88 13.10
CA THR A 8 32.79 -59.99 13.72
C THR A 8 33.87 -59.55 12.71
N SER A 9 34.36 -58.32 12.83
CA SER A 9 35.69 -57.90 12.35
C SER A 9 36.13 -56.61 13.09
N PRO A 10 37.45 -56.33 13.32
CA PRO A 10 37.86 -55.76 14.61
C PRO A 10 38.78 -54.50 14.57
N GLY A 11 38.96 -53.86 15.75
CA GLY A 11 39.96 -52.82 16.03
C GLY A 11 39.59 -51.41 15.49
N TYR A 12 40.16 -50.28 15.88
CA TYR A 12 41.22 -49.84 16.84
C TYR A 12 40.79 -48.40 17.29
N GLN A 13 41.12 -47.81 18.46
CA GLN A 13 41.92 -48.16 19.65
C GLN A 13 41.42 -47.32 20.86
N ASN A 14 41.91 -47.57 22.09
CA ASN A 14 41.65 -46.73 23.27
C ASN A 14 42.33 -45.34 23.19
N SER A 15 41.69 -44.32 23.75
CA SER A 15 42.40 -43.23 24.45
C SER A 15 41.63 -42.85 25.72
N GLU A 16 42.24 -43.13 26.87
CA GLU A 16 41.75 -42.72 28.18
C GLU A 16 42.16 -41.26 28.41
N ILE A 17 41.24 -40.42 28.88
CA ILE A 17 41.58 -39.12 29.47
C ILE A 17 40.86 -39.02 30.81
N PHE A 18 41.63 -39.05 31.88
CA PHE A 18 41.15 -38.88 33.26
C PHE A 18 41.16 -37.40 33.67
N LEU A 19 40.01 -36.95 34.17
CA LEU A 19 39.79 -35.93 35.20
C LEU A 19 40.87 -34.85 35.49
N GLN A 20 40.45 -33.58 35.41
CA GLN A 20 40.70 -32.64 36.52
C GLN A 20 39.60 -31.58 36.63
N MET A 21 38.87 -31.60 37.76
CA MET A 21 38.15 -30.45 38.31
C MET A 21 39.05 -29.76 39.35
N PRO A 22 38.89 -28.45 39.58
CA PRO A 22 39.23 -27.82 40.85
C PRO A 22 37.97 -27.38 41.62
N ASP A 23 38.01 -27.57 42.94
CA ASP A 23 36.95 -27.22 43.86
C ASP A 23 36.88 -25.73 44.23
N VAL A 24 35.69 -25.38 44.70
CA VAL A 24 35.23 -24.18 45.41
C VAL A 24 36.23 -23.58 46.42
N GLU A 25 36.35 -22.25 46.45
CA GLU A 25 36.58 -21.52 47.72
C GLU A 25 35.70 -20.25 47.83
N LYS A 26 35.60 -19.69 49.04
CA LYS A 26 34.43 -18.94 49.56
C LYS A 26 34.54 -17.42 49.45
N SER A 27 33.37 -16.76 49.39
CA SER A 27 33.19 -15.32 49.68
C SER A 27 33.54 -14.95 51.14
N PRO A 28 33.60 -13.65 51.44
CA PRO A 28 32.74 -13.15 52.51
C PRO A 28 31.77 -12.03 52.08
N THR A 29 30.80 -11.77 52.95
CA THR A 29 29.55 -11.01 52.73
C THR A 29 29.60 -9.61 53.36
N GLN A 30 28.88 -8.64 52.77
CA GLN A 30 28.05 -7.55 53.37
C GLN A 30 27.96 -6.36 52.37
N GLU A 31 26.86 -5.62 52.20
CA GLU A 31 25.59 -5.58 52.96
C GLU A 31 24.37 -5.15 52.09
N LYS A 32 23.16 -5.28 52.66
CA LYS A 32 21.82 -5.00 52.06
C LYS A 32 21.27 -3.64 52.57
N PRO A 33 20.32 -2.97 51.87
CA PRO A 33 18.87 -3.24 51.97
C PRO A 33 18.15 -3.19 50.60
N VAL A 34 17.11 -3.95 50.23
CA VAL A 34 15.88 -4.50 50.87
C VAL A 34 14.88 -3.47 51.39
N VAL A 35 13.93 -3.10 50.52
CA VAL A 35 12.47 -2.90 50.72
C VAL A 35 11.84 -3.03 49.32
N SER A 36 10.71 -3.68 49.02
CA SER A 36 9.96 -4.80 49.63
C SER A 36 9.22 -5.52 48.48
N ALA A 37 8.86 -6.80 48.66
CA ALA A 37 8.10 -7.54 47.65
C ALA A 37 6.59 -7.27 47.76
N THR A 38 5.90 -7.25 46.62
CA THR A 38 4.49 -7.62 46.52
C THR A 38 4.35 -8.63 45.39
N GLU A 39 4.06 -9.88 45.76
CA GLU A 39 3.74 -10.97 44.84
C GLU A 39 2.24 -10.94 44.54
N ILE A 40 1.86 -10.92 43.25
CA ILE A 40 0.50 -11.24 42.81
C ILE A 40 0.61 -12.17 41.59
N GLN A 41 0.10 -13.39 41.74
CA GLN A 41 0.03 -14.41 40.68
C GLN A 41 -1.16 -14.16 39.72
N PRO A 42 -1.17 -14.80 38.53
CA PRO A 42 -1.88 -14.27 37.37
C PRO A 42 -3.35 -14.65 37.27
N SER A 43 -4.15 -13.77 36.66
CA SER A 43 -5.45 -14.12 36.09
C SER A 43 -5.58 -13.58 34.66
N VAL A 44 -5.82 -14.48 33.71
CA VAL A 44 -6.14 -14.14 32.33
C VAL A 44 -7.55 -13.53 32.26
N ASN A 45 -7.69 -12.33 31.66
CA ASN A 45 -8.72 -12.06 30.66
C ASN A 45 -8.54 -10.69 29.98
N THR A 46 -8.86 -10.67 28.67
CA THR A 46 -9.31 -9.53 27.84
C THR A 46 -8.58 -8.18 28.00
N GLY A 47 -7.85 -7.67 27.01
CA GLY A 47 -8.25 -7.58 25.59
C GLY A 47 -8.78 -6.18 25.22
N GLU A 48 -9.26 -5.40 26.20
CA GLU A 48 -9.93 -4.11 25.98
C GLU A 48 -9.09 -2.88 26.41
N ASP A 49 -8.18 -3.03 27.37
CA ASP A 49 -7.44 -1.91 28.02
C ASP A 49 -6.34 -1.25 27.15
N VAL A 50 -6.11 -1.76 25.93
CA VAL A 50 -5.20 -1.13 24.95
C VAL A 50 -5.94 -0.10 24.09
N PHE A 51 -7.21 -0.36 23.74
CA PHE A 51 -8.03 0.55 22.95
C PHE A 51 -8.53 1.74 23.77
N ALA A 52 -8.89 1.53 25.05
CA ALA A 52 -9.25 2.61 25.97
C ALA A 52 -8.10 3.62 26.20
N LYS A 53 -6.84 3.18 26.09
CA LYS A 53 -5.65 4.06 26.11
C LYS A 53 -5.40 4.78 24.78
N ALA A 54 -5.95 4.30 23.67
CA ALA A 54 -5.86 4.95 22.35
C ALA A 54 -6.91 6.06 22.18
N GLU A 55 -8.18 5.81 22.53
CA GLU A 55 -9.25 6.83 22.48
C GLU A 55 -8.90 8.06 23.33
N LYS A 56 -8.36 7.85 24.54
CA LYS A 56 -8.00 8.94 25.46
C LYS A 56 -6.87 9.84 24.96
N ASN A 57 -6.08 9.39 23.99
CA ASN A 57 -5.05 10.20 23.33
C ASN A 57 -5.58 10.94 22.09
N LEU A 58 -6.71 10.51 21.52
CA LEU A 58 -7.38 11.20 20.40
C LEU A 58 -8.14 12.45 20.89
N ASP A 59 -8.83 12.35 22.02
CA ASP A 59 -9.53 13.49 22.66
C ASP A 59 -8.60 14.67 23.02
N LEU A 60 -7.33 14.37 23.35
CA LEU A 60 -6.31 15.38 23.65
C LEU A 60 -5.83 16.14 22.40
N ILE A 61 -6.01 15.58 21.20
CA ILE A 61 -5.67 16.23 19.93
C ILE A 61 -6.83 17.12 19.45
N GLU A 62 -8.09 16.67 19.60
CA GLU A 62 -9.26 17.47 19.20
C GLU A 62 -9.48 18.73 20.07
N GLN A 63 -8.90 18.75 21.28
CA GLN A 63 -8.88 19.94 22.15
C GLN A 63 -7.76 20.93 21.80
N ALA A 64 -6.72 20.52 21.05
CA ALA A 64 -5.66 21.41 20.59
C ALA A 64 -6.07 22.26 19.36
N GLU A 65 -6.97 21.76 18.50
CA GLU A 65 -7.42 22.49 17.29
C GLU A 65 -8.39 23.66 17.56
N LYS A 66 -8.95 23.79 18.77
CA LYS A 66 -9.95 24.84 19.10
C LYS A 66 -9.34 26.07 19.79
N GLY A 67 -8.00 26.18 19.76
CA GLY A 67 -7.22 26.98 20.71
C GLY A 67 -6.39 28.15 20.18
N GLU A 68 -6.64 28.74 19.00
CA GLU A 68 -6.10 30.10 18.73
C GLU A 68 -6.95 30.96 17.80
N PHE A 69 -7.47 32.06 18.35
CA PHE A 69 -8.29 33.06 17.67
C PHE A 69 -7.54 34.41 17.69
N VAL A 70 -7.02 34.86 16.54
CA VAL A 70 -6.40 36.18 16.39
C VAL A 70 -7.03 36.93 15.21
N PRO A 71 -7.65 38.11 15.41
CA PRO A 71 -8.46 38.76 14.37
C PRO A 71 -7.70 39.81 13.54
N LYS A 72 -8.04 39.84 12.24
CA LYS A 72 -7.92 40.96 11.26
C LYS A 72 -6.52 41.49 10.90
N HIS A 73 -6.30 41.63 9.59
CA HIS A 73 -6.22 42.99 9.01
C HIS A 73 -6.77 43.03 7.58
N THR A 74 -7.63 44.01 7.30
CA THR A 74 -8.24 44.24 5.99
C THR A 74 -7.35 45.14 5.13
N SER A 75 -7.09 44.75 3.88
CA SER A 75 -6.56 45.66 2.84
C SER A 75 -7.39 45.55 1.56
N VAL A 76 -7.74 46.72 1.01
CA VAL A 76 -8.63 46.88 -0.15
C VAL A 76 -7.88 46.58 -1.46
N PRO A 77 -8.45 45.82 -2.42
CA PRO A 77 -7.81 45.62 -3.72
C PRO A 77 -7.95 46.87 -4.62
N PRO A 78 -6.86 47.34 -5.26
CA PRO A 78 -6.92 48.50 -6.15
C PRO A 78 -7.57 48.16 -7.51
N LYS A 79 -8.50 49.03 -7.96
CA LYS A 79 -9.10 48.96 -9.30
C LYS A 79 -8.17 49.53 -10.38
N LYS A 80 -7.95 48.78 -11.47
CA LYS A 80 -7.62 49.23 -12.84
C LYS A 80 -7.52 47.97 -13.73
N LYS A 81 -7.81 47.98 -15.03
CA LYS A 81 -8.55 48.94 -15.88
C LYS A 81 -9.12 48.14 -17.06
N SER A 82 -10.23 48.57 -17.64
CA SER A 82 -10.82 47.91 -18.82
C SER A 82 -9.95 48.09 -20.06
N GLU A 83 -9.71 47.01 -20.81
CA GLU A 83 -9.37 47.09 -22.22
C GLU A 83 -10.42 46.32 -23.04
N ILE A 84 -10.93 46.99 -24.08
CA ILE A 84 -12.06 46.52 -24.89
C ILE A 84 -11.51 46.20 -26.27
N VAL A 85 -11.32 44.92 -26.59
CA VAL A 85 -11.18 44.46 -27.98
C VAL A 85 -12.08 43.27 -28.25
N SER A 86 -12.79 43.39 -29.37
CA SER A 86 -13.88 42.58 -29.89
C SER A 86 -13.61 41.08 -30.10
N VAL A 87 -14.58 40.24 -29.70
CA VAL A 87 -15.03 39.08 -30.51
C VAL A 87 -16.57 38.98 -30.46
N LYS A 88 -17.27 39.75 -31.32
CA LYS A 88 -18.74 39.70 -31.51
C LYS A 88 -19.17 38.47 -32.33
N THR A 89 -18.87 37.26 -31.86
CA THR A 89 -19.30 36.02 -32.55
C THR A 89 -19.93 34.98 -31.63
N HIS A 90 -19.73 35.09 -30.30
CA HIS A 90 -20.16 34.05 -29.36
C HIS A 90 -21.63 34.15 -28.88
N ARG A 91 -22.32 35.28 -29.14
CA ARG A 91 -23.69 35.52 -28.65
C ARG A 91 -24.78 34.79 -29.46
N VAL A 92 -24.62 34.68 -30.79
CA VAL A 92 -25.64 34.08 -31.68
C VAL A 92 -25.79 32.58 -31.42
N ARG A 93 -24.69 31.84 -31.25
CA ARG A 93 -24.72 30.40 -30.91
C ARG A 93 -25.58 30.09 -29.68
N ARG A 94 -25.47 30.88 -28.60
CA ARG A 94 -26.28 30.67 -27.37
C ARG A 94 -27.78 30.84 -27.59
N VAL A 95 -28.20 31.67 -28.54
CA VAL A 95 -29.62 31.89 -28.85
C VAL A 95 -30.18 30.71 -29.66
N VAL A 96 -29.44 30.25 -30.68
CA VAL A 96 -29.83 29.08 -31.49
C VAL A 96 -29.95 27.81 -30.63
N PHE A 97 -29.00 27.55 -29.74
CA PHE A 97 -29.09 26.39 -28.83
C PHE A 97 -30.29 26.46 -27.86
N ARG A 98 -30.75 27.66 -27.46
CA ARG A 98 -31.98 27.80 -26.65
C ARG A 98 -33.23 27.42 -27.45
N TYR A 99 -33.37 27.92 -28.69
CA TYR A 99 -34.50 27.53 -29.55
C TYR A 99 -34.50 26.05 -29.90
N LEU A 100 -33.33 25.43 -30.13
CA LEU A 100 -33.22 23.98 -30.31
C LEU A 100 -33.68 23.22 -29.06
N GLY A 101 -33.32 23.69 -27.86
CA GLY A 101 -33.83 23.13 -26.60
C GLY A 101 -35.34 23.23 -26.45
N TYR A 102 -35.95 24.36 -26.82
CA TYR A 102 -37.41 24.51 -26.82
C TYR A 102 -38.10 23.58 -27.84
N LEU A 103 -37.54 23.39 -29.04
CA LEU A 103 -38.08 22.45 -30.03
C LEU A 103 -38.04 21.00 -29.53
N ILE A 104 -36.95 20.59 -28.88
CA ILE A 104 -36.85 19.26 -28.25
C ILE A 104 -37.89 19.11 -27.12
N LEU A 105 -38.06 20.14 -26.28
CA LEU A 105 -39.06 20.12 -25.21
C LEU A 105 -40.49 20.01 -25.74
N ILE A 106 -40.84 20.77 -26.78
CA ILE A 106 -42.13 20.68 -27.47
C ILE A 106 -42.32 19.29 -28.10
N GLY A 107 -41.26 18.71 -28.68
CA GLY A 107 -41.27 17.35 -29.21
C GLY A 107 -41.56 16.30 -28.13
N ILE A 108 -40.94 16.42 -26.95
CA ILE A 108 -41.17 15.52 -25.81
C ILE A 108 -42.62 15.65 -25.29
N ILE A 109 -43.12 16.88 -25.14
CA ILE A 109 -44.49 17.13 -24.68
C ILE A 109 -45.51 16.61 -25.71
N GLY A 110 -45.27 16.86 -27.00
CA GLY A 110 -46.11 16.36 -28.10
C GLY A 110 -46.12 14.82 -28.19
N ALA A 111 -44.96 14.18 -28.07
CA ALA A 111 -44.84 12.72 -28.04
C ALA A 111 -45.52 12.11 -26.80
N GLY A 112 -45.38 12.73 -25.63
CA GLY A 112 -46.07 12.33 -24.40
C GLY A 112 -47.59 12.44 -24.52
N PHE A 113 -48.09 13.56 -25.07
CA PHE A 113 -49.52 13.77 -25.31
C PHE A 113 -50.08 12.79 -26.37
N TRP A 114 -49.31 12.50 -27.42
CA TRP A 114 -49.71 11.54 -28.45
C TRP A 114 -49.71 10.10 -27.91
N GLY A 115 -48.72 9.72 -27.10
CA GLY A 115 -48.69 8.44 -26.38
C GLY A 115 -49.86 8.28 -25.40
N TYR A 116 -50.23 9.36 -24.70
CA TYR A 116 -51.40 9.40 -23.81
C TYR A 116 -52.72 9.28 -24.60
N ARG A 117 -52.85 9.94 -25.75
CA ARG A 117 -54.06 9.88 -26.59
C ARG A 117 -54.21 8.54 -27.32
N SER A 118 -53.11 7.90 -27.69
CA SER A 118 -53.11 6.62 -28.43
C SER A 118 -53.20 5.38 -27.54
N GLY A 119 -53.18 5.53 -26.22
CA GLY A 119 -53.24 4.39 -25.28
C GLY A 119 -51.96 3.55 -25.20
N PHE A 120 -50.88 3.98 -25.85
CA PHE A 120 -49.62 3.23 -26.00
C PHE A 120 -48.98 2.83 -24.65
N TYR A 121 -49.23 3.62 -23.61
CA TYR A 121 -48.80 3.36 -22.22
C TYR A 121 -49.47 2.16 -21.55
N LYS A 122 -50.51 1.56 -22.15
CA LYS A 122 -51.09 0.28 -21.69
C LYS A 122 -50.37 -0.95 -22.25
N GLN A 123 -49.56 -0.80 -23.29
CA GLN A 123 -48.81 -1.90 -23.93
C GLN A 123 -47.30 -1.83 -23.73
N VAL A 124 -46.75 -0.67 -23.37
CA VAL A 124 -45.31 -0.46 -23.24
C VAL A 124 -44.91 -0.32 -21.79
N ASP A 125 -44.08 -1.25 -21.34
CA ASP A 125 -43.53 -1.28 -19.99
C ASP A 125 -42.38 -0.25 -19.85
N PHE A 126 -42.76 1.03 -19.71
CA PHE A 126 -41.83 2.16 -19.72
C PHE A 126 -40.72 2.07 -18.66
N SER A 127 -40.96 1.38 -17.55
CA SER A 127 -39.94 1.06 -16.53
C SER A 127 -38.76 0.27 -17.11
N ARG A 128 -39.06 -0.70 -17.99
CA ARG A 128 -38.07 -1.58 -18.63
C ARG A 128 -37.26 -0.86 -19.71
N ILE A 129 -37.87 0.10 -20.40
CA ILE A 129 -37.18 0.94 -21.39
C ILE A 129 -36.32 2.00 -20.72
N ALA A 130 -36.84 2.68 -19.69
CA ALA A 130 -36.10 3.68 -18.93
C ALA A 130 -34.85 3.08 -18.25
N SER A 131 -34.99 1.91 -17.61
CA SER A 131 -33.85 1.19 -17.01
C SER A 131 -32.82 0.78 -18.06
N PHE A 132 -33.22 0.22 -19.21
CA PHE A 132 -32.29 -0.11 -20.30
C PHE A 132 -31.51 1.10 -20.83
N PHE A 133 -32.15 2.27 -20.99
CA PHE A 133 -31.44 3.48 -21.41
C PHE A 133 -30.53 4.05 -20.32
N ILE A 134 -30.98 4.11 -19.06
CA ILE A 134 -30.14 4.56 -17.92
C ILE A 134 -28.91 3.65 -17.77
N GLU A 135 -29.09 2.33 -17.90
CA GLU A 135 -28.01 1.36 -17.85
C GLU A 135 -27.06 1.51 -19.04
N LYS A 136 -27.57 1.66 -20.27
CA LYS A 136 -26.74 1.82 -21.47
C LYS A 136 -25.96 3.15 -21.48
N PHE A 137 -26.58 4.25 -21.08
CA PHE A 137 -25.90 5.55 -20.96
C PHE A 137 -24.90 5.59 -19.79
N SER A 138 -25.22 4.98 -18.65
CA SER A 138 -24.26 4.91 -17.53
C SER A 138 -23.07 4.01 -17.85
N ARG A 139 -23.25 2.88 -18.56
CA ARG A 139 -22.16 2.06 -19.09
C ARG A 139 -21.30 2.85 -20.08
N ALA A 140 -21.90 3.48 -21.10
CA ALA A 140 -21.16 4.25 -22.10
C ALA A 140 -20.36 5.43 -21.52
N LYS A 141 -20.92 6.13 -20.53
CA LYS A 141 -20.24 7.23 -19.84
C LYS A 141 -19.11 6.73 -18.92
N LYS A 142 -19.25 5.53 -18.33
CA LYS A 142 -18.18 4.87 -17.57
C LYS A 142 -17.02 4.44 -18.47
N THR A 143 -17.29 3.87 -19.66
CA THR A 143 -16.23 3.47 -20.59
C THR A 143 -15.46 4.70 -21.13
N GLU A 144 -16.15 5.74 -21.60
CA GLU A 144 -15.47 6.94 -22.12
C GLU A 144 -14.58 7.64 -21.06
N LEU A 145 -15.02 7.64 -19.79
CA LEU A 145 -14.24 8.19 -18.69
C LEU A 145 -13.04 7.29 -18.33
N ALA A 146 -13.20 5.96 -18.39
CA ALA A 146 -12.12 5.00 -18.17
C ALA A 146 -11.06 5.09 -19.28
N ASP A 147 -11.46 5.20 -20.54
CA ASP A 147 -10.56 5.30 -21.70
C ASP A 147 -9.75 6.62 -21.65
N LYS A 148 -10.41 7.74 -21.32
CA LYS A 148 -9.72 9.03 -21.10
C LYS A 148 -8.74 8.97 -19.91
N THR A 149 -9.13 8.32 -18.82
CA THR A 149 -8.29 8.11 -17.65
C THR A 149 -7.06 7.26 -17.98
N GLN A 150 -7.25 6.17 -18.71
CA GLN A 150 -6.18 5.29 -19.14
C GLN A 150 -5.21 6.02 -20.08
N ASN A 151 -5.70 6.75 -21.08
CA ASN A 151 -4.84 7.52 -22.00
C ASN A 151 -4.00 8.59 -21.29
N VAL A 152 -4.54 9.29 -20.28
CA VAL A 152 -3.78 10.27 -19.48
C VAL A 152 -2.69 9.58 -18.66
N ALA A 153 -3.04 8.54 -17.90
CA ALA A 153 -2.07 7.79 -17.09
C ALA A 153 -1.00 7.11 -17.95
N GLU A 154 -1.37 6.52 -19.09
CA GLU A 154 -0.44 5.94 -20.06
C GLU A 154 0.48 7.00 -20.67
N SER A 155 -0.01 8.21 -20.97
CA SER A 155 0.84 9.32 -21.40
C SER A 155 1.87 9.69 -20.32
N ILE A 156 1.48 9.72 -19.04
CA ILE A 156 2.39 10.01 -17.94
C ILE A 156 3.44 8.89 -17.80
N LEU A 157 3.02 7.62 -17.87
CA LEU A 157 3.89 6.44 -17.83
C LEU A 157 4.83 6.31 -19.04
N THR A 158 4.47 6.88 -20.20
CA THR A 158 5.27 6.82 -21.44
C THR A 158 6.12 8.06 -21.72
N VAL A 159 5.91 9.18 -21.00
CA VAL A 159 6.91 10.26 -20.97
C VAL A 159 8.18 9.72 -20.32
N LEU A 160 9.16 9.44 -21.17
CA LEU A 160 10.45 8.85 -20.84
C LEU A 160 11.20 9.64 -19.77
N PRO A 161 12.09 9.01 -18.99
CA PRO A 161 12.93 9.66 -17.98
C PRO A 161 14.07 10.49 -18.60
N PHE A 162 13.79 11.26 -19.63
CA PHE A 162 14.74 12.13 -20.36
C PHE A 162 14.18 13.52 -20.69
N THR A 163 12.89 13.77 -20.49
CA THR A 163 12.32 15.13 -20.62
C THR A 163 12.52 15.87 -19.30
N GLN A 164 13.22 17.01 -19.31
CA GLN A 164 13.27 17.88 -18.12
C GLN A 164 11.85 18.35 -17.75
N PRO A 165 11.48 18.33 -16.46
CA PRO A 165 10.23 18.95 -16.02
C PRO A 165 10.27 20.47 -16.29
N SER A 166 9.10 21.08 -16.44
CA SER A 166 8.98 22.55 -16.35
C SER A 166 9.29 23.00 -14.93
N ASP A 167 9.74 24.24 -14.73
CA ASP A 167 9.95 24.83 -13.39
C ASP A 167 8.74 24.65 -12.43
N LYS A 168 7.52 24.58 -13.01
CA LYS A 168 6.25 24.37 -12.27
C LYS A 168 5.98 22.92 -11.88
N ASP A 169 6.69 21.99 -12.51
CA ASP A 169 6.60 20.55 -12.30
C ASP A 169 7.84 20.01 -11.54
N GLU A 170 8.69 20.90 -11.00
CA GLU A 170 9.84 20.48 -10.18
C GLU A 170 9.42 19.99 -8.79
N ILE A 171 10.19 19.02 -8.29
CA ILE A 171 10.13 18.53 -6.90
C ILE A 171 11.44 18.94 -6.21
N ALA A 172 11.37 19.33 -4.95
CA ALA A 172 12.56 19.63 -4.16
C ALA A 172 13.50 18.40 -4.03
N PRO A 173 14.84 18.54 -4.15
CA PRO A 173 15.78 17.42 -4.16
C PRO A 173 15.74 16.51 -2.92
N GLU A 174 15.37 17.06 -1.76
CA GLU A 174 15.15 16.34 -0.51
C GLU A 174 14.03 15.29 -0.63
N TYR A 175 12.90 15.64 -1.25
CA TYR A 175 11.79 14.71 -1.49
C TYR A 175 12.15 13.65 -2.53
N ILE A 176 12.99 13.98 -3.51
CA ILE A 176 13.49 13.00 -4.50
C ILE A 176 14.25 11.86 -3.79
N LYS A 177 15.03 12.16 -2.74
CA LYS A 177 15.69 11.11 -1.93
C LYS A 177 14.66 10.22 -1.22
N MET A 178 13.62 10.81 -0.64
CA MET A 178 12.54 10.06 0.04
C MET A 178 11.76 9.17 -0.93
N ILE A 179 11.49 9.64 -2.16
CA ILE A 179 10.86 8.86 -3.23
C ILE A 179 11.76 7.67 -3.63
N ILE A 180 13.08 7.89 -3.77
CA ILE A 180 14.05 6.82 -4.08
C ILE A 180 14.10 5.76 -2.97
N ALA A 181 14.14 6.17 -1.70
CA ALA A 181 14.07 5.24 -0.56
C ALA A 181 12.77 4.41 -0.59
N GLY A 182 11.63 5.05 -0.86
CA GLY A 182 10.35 4.34 -1.05
C GLY A 182 10.35 3.35 -2.22
N LYS A 183 11.02 3.65 -3.33
CA LYS A 183 11.21 2.68 -4.43
C LYS A 183 12.11 1.51 -4.06
N ASN A 184 13.11 1.72 -3.20
CA ASN A 184 13.96 0.65 -2.67
C ASN A 184 13.15 -0.28 -1.75
N ARG A 185 12.24 0.26 -0.93
CA ARG A 185 11.26 -0.53 -0.16
C ARG A 185 10.43 -1.42 -1.08
N LEU A 186 9.80 -0.86 -2.12
CA LEU A 186 9.03 -1.65 -3.11
C LEU A 186 9.85 -2.79 -3.72
N ASP A 187 11.09 -2.54 -4.15
CA ASP A 187 11.91 -3.58 -4.75
C ASP A 187 12.28 -4.68 -3.76
N PHE A 188 12.65 -4.30 -2.55
CA PHE A 188 13.05 -5.28 -1.54
C PHE A 188 11.85 -6.10 -1.05
N THR A 189 10.69 -5.48 -0.81
CA THR A 189 9.44 -6.21 -0.49
C THR A 189 9.06 -7.18 -1.60
N ARG A 190 9.16 -6.76 -2.88
CA ARG A 190 8.93 -7.63 -4.04
C ARG A 190 9.85 -8.85 -4.01
N ARG A 191 11.16 -8.67 -3.79
CA ARG A 191 12.12 -9.77 -3.69
C ARG A 191 11.82 -10.73 -2.53
N VAL A 192 11.40 -10.21 -1.37
CA VAL A 192 10.98 -11.08 -0.25
C VAL A 192 9.77 -11.92 -0.66
N LEU A 193 8.72 -11.31 -1.22
CA LEU A 193 7.52 -12.01 -1.71
C LEU A 193 7.82 -13.10 -2.74
N GLU A 194 8.76 -12.84 -3.67
CA GLU A 194 9.17 -13.78 -4.72
C GLU A 194 9.90 -15.02 -4.17
N ASN A 195 10.53 -14.92 -2.99
CA ASN A 195 11.24 -16.03 -2.35
C ASN A 195 10.39 -16.81 -1.33
N LEU A 196 9.19 -16.33 -0.96
CA LEU A 196 8.33 -17.03 0.01
C LEU A 196 7.88 -18.41 -0.52
N PRO A 197 7.98 -19.49 0.28
CA PRO A 197 7.46 -20.80 -0.12
C PRO A 197 5.96 -20.76 -0.43
N GLN A 198 5.56 -21.15 -1.65
CA GLN A 198 4.15 -21.12 -2.08
C GLN A 198 3.21 -21.99 -1.21
N ASN A 199 3.76 -23.02 -0.58
CA ASN A 199 3.10 -23.94 0.34
C ASN A 199 3.22 -23.49 1.81
N SER A 200 3.21 -22.18 2.07
CA SER A 200 3.21 -21.59 3.42
C SER A 200 1.98 -20.69 3.61
N ILE A 201 1.71 -20.29 4.85
CA ILE A 201 0.64 -19.34 5.21
C ILE A 201 1.32 -18.07 5.74
N LEU A 202 1.07 -16.92 5.11
CA LEU A 202 1.66 -15.65 5.52
C LEU A 202 0.73 -14.94 6.51
N GLN A 203 1.06 -14.94 7.80
CA GLN A 203 0.26 -14.18 8.77
C GLN A 203 0.40 -12.67 8.54
N TYR A 204 1.64 -12.22 8.33
CA TYR A 204 1.98 -10.81 8.22
C TYR A 204 3.31 -10.62 7.51
N LEU A 205 3.38 -9.60 6.66
CA LEU A 205 4.63 -8.99 6.19
C LEU A 205 4.49 -7.47 6.32
N TYR A 206 5.55 -6.82 6.80
CA TYR A 206 5.62 -5.37 6.94
C TYR A 206 7.01 -4.85 6.59
N THR A 207 7.04 -3.81 5.76
CA THR A 207 8.25 -3.12 5.35
C THR A 207 8.22 -1.72 5.92
N LYS A 208 9.24 -1.37 6.71
CA LYS A 208 9.46 -0.04 7.25
C LYS A 208 10.96 0.26 7.24
N ASP A 209 11.29 1.52 6.98
CA ASP A 209 12.66 2.00 6.86
C ASP A 209 13.48 1.12 5.89
N ASN A 210 14.50 0.42 6.41
CA ASN A 210 15.36 -0.50 5.67
C ASN A 210 15.26 -1.94 6.19
N SER A 211 14.05 -2.32 6.62
CA SER A 211 13.76 -3.65 7.15
C SER A 211 12.44 -4.22 6.64
N VAL A 212 12.39 -5.54 6.49
CA VAL A 212 11.15 -6.31 6.31
C VAL A 212 11.01 -7.28 7.47
N THR A 213 9.90 -7.15 8.19
CA THR A 213 9.46 -8.06 9.24
C THR A 213 8.37 -8.96 8.68
N PHE A 214 8.45 -10.27 8.86
CA PHE A 214 7.38 -11.18 8.47
C PHE A 214 7.21 -12.37 9.43
N ILE A 215 5.97 -12.85 9.52
CA ILE A 215 5.56 -14.01 10.31
C ILE A 215 4.76 -14.94 9.40
N MET A 216 5.17 -16.21 9.34
CA MET A 216 4.55 -17.20 8.47
C MET A 216 4.63 -18.61 9.04
N ASN A 217 3.68 -19.47 8.66
CA ASN A 217 3.66 -20.89 8.98
C ASN A 217 4.08 -21.70 7.75
N ILE A 218 5.06 -22.59 7.95
CA ILE A 218 5.79 -23.36 6.94
C ILE A 218 5.66 -24.85 7.28
N ARG A 219 5.80 -25.75 6.30
CA ARG A 219 5.63 -27.20 6.53
C ARG A 219 6.81 -27.83 7.25
N THR A 220 8.02 -27.39 6.91
CA THR A 220 9.26 -28.00 7.41
C THR A 220 10.29 -26.94 7.78
N GLN A 221 11.20 -27.30 8.69
CA GLN A 221 12.35 -26.47 9.01
C GLN A 221 13.30 -26.30 7.80
N GLN A 222 13.42 -27.33 6.94
CA GLN A 222 14.22 -27.28 5.72
C GLN A 222 13.75 -26.19 4.74
N GLU A 223 12.44 -25.97 4.61
CA GLU A 223 11.89 -24.86 3.82
C GLU A 223 12.29 -23.49 4.40
N CYS A 224 12.44 -23.37 5.73
CA CYS A 224 12.94 -22.16 6.38
C CYS A 224 14.42 -21.92 6.06
N ASP A 225 15.25 -22.97 6.11
CA ASP A 225 16.69 -22.88 5.83
C ASP A 225 16.97 -22.54 4.34
N VAL A 226 16.15 -23.04 3.42
CA VAL A 226 16.17 -22.66 1.99
C VAL A 226 15.78 -21.20 1.81
N LEU A 227 14.70 -20.74 2.45
CA LEU A 227 14.29 -19.32 2.41
C LEU A 227 15.38 -18.40 2.96
N LYS A 228 16.00 -18.77 4.10
CA LYS A 228 17.13 -18.02 4.68
C LYS A 228 18.28 -17.89 3.69
N SER A 229 18.69 -19.00 3.09
CA SER A 229 19.79 -19.05 2.11
C SER A 229 19.49 -18.22 0.85
N ALA A 230 18.24 -18.20 0.39
CA ALA A 230 17.82 -17.40 -0.76
C ALA A 230 17.83 -15.89 -0.47
N LEU A 231 17.41 -15.49 0.74
CA LEU A 231 17.47 -14.09 1.19
C LEU A 231 18.93 -13.63 1.37
N GLU A 232 19.77 -14.44 2.03
CA GLU A 232 21.21 -14.19 2.22
C GLU A 232 21.99 -14.12 0.89
N GLY A 233 21.53 -14.82 -0.16
CA GLY A 233 22.09 -14.74 -1.50
C GLY A 233 21.74 -13.47 -2.30
N THR A 234 20.92 -12.56 -1.75
CA THR A 234 20.49 -11.34 -2.45
C THR A 234 21.48 -10.18 -2.23
N SER A 235 21.97 -9.54 -3.29
CA SER A 235 23.03 -8.51 -3.19
C SER A 235 22.68 -7.23 -2.40
N GLN A 236 21.41 -6.99 -2.10
CA GLN A 236 20.93 -5.87 -1.27
C GLN A 236 20.65 -6.29 0.19
N PHE A 237 20.71 -7.59 0.50
CA PHE A 237 20.58 -8.09 1.86
C PHE A 237 21.82 -7.72 2.68
N VAL A 238 21.62 -7.18 3.88
CA VAL A 238 22.71 -6.80 4.80
C VAL A 238 22.87 -7.87 5.87
N SER A 239 21.77 -8.22 6.53
CA SER A 239 21.74 -9.19 7.62
C SER A 239 20.30 -9.59 7.96
N THR A 240 20.14 -10.79 8.51
CA THR A 240 18.94 -11.16 9.25
C THR A 240 19.19 -10.90 10.73
N GLU A 241 18.44 -9.99 11.36
CA GLU A 241 18.58 -9.70 12.79
C GLU A 241 17.84 -10.71 13.66
N VAL A 242 16.69 -11.17 13.17
CA VAL A 242 15.88 -12.19 13.84
C VAL A 242 15.52 -13.23 12.78
N PHE A 243 15.84 -14.50 13.03
CA PHE A 243 15.34 -15.63 12.26
C PHE A 243 14.95 -16.74 13.24
N ARG A 244 13.75 -16.62 13.80
CA ARG A 244 13.27 -17.51 14.87
C ARG A 244 12.32 -18.54 14.27
N ILE A 245 12.71 -19.80 14.39
CA ILE A 245 11.93 -20.98 13.96
C ILE A 245 11.37 -21.64 15.22
N GLU A 246 10.06 -21.83 15.28
CA GLU A 246 9.37 -22.42 16.43
C GLU A 246 8.34 -23.47 15.99
N PRO A 247 8.06 -24.51 16.79
CA PRO A 247 6.93 -25.38 16.55
C PRO A 247 5.61 -24.66 16.85
N ASP A 248 4.68 -24.68 15.89
CA ASP A 248 3.33 -24.12 16.02
C ASP A 248 2.30 -25.19 15.66
N LEU A 249 2.02 -26.05 16.64
CA LEU A 249 1.10 -27.19 16.49
C LEU A 249 -0.38 -26.76 16.30
N SER A 250 -0.71 -25.46 16.42
CA SER A 250 -2.07 -24.97 16.16
C SER A 250 -2.44 -25.04 14.68
N VAL A 251 -1.44 -24.98 13.79
CA VAL A 251 -1.61 -25.06 12.34
C VAL A 251 -1.07 -26.41 11.85
N GLY A 252 -1.83 -27.49 12.06
CA GLY A 252 -1.34 -28.87 11.88
C GLY A 252 -0.79 -29.22 10.49
N THR A 253 -1.14 -28.48 9.43
CA THR A 253 -0.58 -28.64 8.08
C THR A 253 0.73 -27.88 7.85
N HIS A 254 1.04 -26.91 8.71
CA HIS A 254 2.22 -26.03 8.63
C HIS A 254 2.78 -25.81 10.06
N PRO A 255 3.34 -26.88 10.68
CA PRO A 255 3.64 -26.93 12.12
C PRO A 255 4.88 -26.14 12.52
N VAL A 256 5.48 -25.36 11.62
CA VAL A 256 6.69 -24.56 11.86
C VAL A 256 6.35 -23.09 11.65
N ARG A 257 6.41 -22.28 12.70
CA ARG A 257 6.31 -20.82 12.61
C ARG A 257 7.70 -20.22 12.42
N LEU A 258 7.85 -19.43 11.37
CA LEU A 258 9.01 -18.57 11.14
C LEU A 258 8.63 -17.12 11.47
N THR A 259 9.44 -16.48 12.31
CA THR A 259 9.44 -15.02 12.51
C THR A 259 10.79 -14.48 12.05
N ALA A 260 10.78 -13.56 11.09
CA ALA A 260 11.99 -12.99 10.49
C ALA A 260 11.99 -11.46 10.51
N ILE A 261 13.16 -10.86 10.77
CA ILE A 261 13.45 -9.43 10.54
C ILE A 261 14.71 -9.36 9.68
N VAL A 262 14.54 -8.89 8.45
CA VAL A 262 15.58 -8.84 7.42
C VAL A 262 15.92 -7.39 7.12
N LYS A 263 17.20 -7.02 7.20
CA LYS A 263 17.71 -5.69 6.83
C LYS A 263 18.29 -5.67 5.43
N PHE A 264 18.07 -4.56 4.73
CA PHE A 264 18.58 -4.32 3.39
C PHE A 264 19.34 -2.99 3.28
N GLN A 265 20.19 -2.89 2.27
CA GLN A 265 20.90 -1.67 1.93
C GLN A 265 20.13 -0.91 0.85
N GLU A 266 19.92 0.39 1.06
CA GLU A 266 19.36 1.26 0.03
C GLU A 266 20.31 1.37 -1.17
N ASP A 267 19.79 1.12 -2.37
CA ASP A 267 20.48 1.44 -3.60
C ASP A 267 20.38 2.95 -3.87
N THR A 268 21.49 3.65 -3.66
CA THR A 268 21.61 5.10 -3.89
C THR A 268 22.03 5.44 -5.33
N ALA A 269 22.28 4.45 -6.20
CA ALA A 269 22.71 4.68 -7.58
C ALA A 269 21.57 5.15 -8.51
N ARG A 270 20.31 5.14 -8.05
CA ARG A 270 19.16 5.64 -8.83
C ARG A 270 19.32 7.14 -9.12
N SER A 271 19.42 7.49 -10.39
CA SER A 271 19.44 8.89 -10.84
C SER A 271 18.21 9.65 -10.32
N GLY A 272 18.44 10.72 -9.55
CA GLY A 272 17.40 11.65 -9.10
C GLY A 272 16.82 12.54 -10.21
N LYS A 273 17.30 12.41 -11.45
CA LYS A 273 16.77 13.16 -12.59
C LYS A 273 15.42 12.58 -13.04
N CYS A 274 14.53 13.46 -13.50
CA CYS A 274 13.27 13.13 -14.18
C CYS A 274 12.10 12.66 -13.29
N TYR A 275 12.18 12.89 -11.97
CA TYR A 275 10.97 12.98 -11.14
C TYR A 275 10.26 14.32 -11.41
N ARG A 276 8.92 14.30 -11.42
CA ARG A 276 8.09 15.48 -11.69
C ARG A 276 6.89 15.54 -10.76
N PHE A 277 6.51 16.75 -10.37
CA PHE A 277 5.26 17.00 -9.67
C PHE A 277 4.07 16.77 -10.60
N ILE A 278 3.04 16.11 -10.09
CA ILE A 278 1.70 16.01 -10.67
C ILE A 278 0.65 16.17 -9.57
N ASP A 279 -0.55 16.59 -9.97
CA ASP A 279 -1.70 16.68 -9.07
C ASP A 279 -2.21 15.30 -8.60
N ASP A 280 -3.02 15.32 -7.54
CA ASP A 280 -3.64 14.12 -6.93
C ASP A 280 -4.47 13.31 -7.90
N ILE A 281 -5.15 13.97 -8.85
CA ILE A 281 -6.01 13.31 -9.84
C ILE A 281 -5.11 12.44 -10.71
N LYS A 282 -4.07 13.02 -11.32
CA LYS A 282 -3.09 12.28 -12.12
C LYS A 282 -2.37 11.21 -11.30
N THR A 283 -2.01 11.50 -10.05
CA THR A 283 -1.35 10.53 -9.15
C THR A 283 -2.25 9.30 -8.93
N SER A 284 -3.52 9.53 -8.58
CA SER A 284 -4.50 8.45 -8.43
C SER A 284 -4.75 7.69 -9.75
N GLN A 285 -4.75 8.36 -10.90
CA GLN A 285 -4.92 7.71 -12.21
C GLN A 285 -3.73 6.81 -12.57
N VAL A 286 -2.50 7.24 -12.29
CA VAL A 286 -1.28 6.45 -12.52
C VAL A 286 -1.25 5.22 -11.62
N ILE A 287 -1.53 5.39 -10.32
CA ILE A 287 -1.64 4.26 -9.37
C ILE A 287 -2.73 3.28 -9.80
N PHE A 288 -3.90 3.77 -10.23
CA PHE A 288 -5.01 2.94 -10.69
C PHE A 288 -4.66 2.15 -11.96
N VAL A 289 -3.94 2.75 -12.92
CA VAL A 289 -3.47 2.03 -14.12
C VAL A 289 -2.40 1.00 -13.78
N ALA A 290 -1.48 1.29 -12.87
CA ALA A 290 -0.54 0.29 -12.35
C ALA A 290 -1.29 -0.91 -11.74
N GLY A 291 -2.28 -0.67 -10.87
CA GLY A 291 -3.12 -1.72 -10.30
C GLY A 291 -3.86 -2.55 -11.35
N LYS A 292 -4.47 -1.88 -12.35
CA LYS A 292 -5.17 -2.54 -13.47
C LYS A 292 -4.24 -3.44 -14.30
N ARG A 293 -3.03 -2.98 -14.60
CA ARG A 293 -2.02 -3.75 -15.35
C ARG A 293 -1.55 -4.98 -14.57
N SER A 294 -1.40 -4.84 -13.26
CA SER A 294 -0.97 -5.92 -12.36
C SER A 294 -2.11 -6.83 -11.89
N MET A 295 -3.34 -6.63 -12.38
CA MET A 295 -4.55 -7.37 -11.97
C MET A 295 -4.89 -7.29 -10.48
N ILE A 296 -4.55 -6.16 -9.83
CA ILE A 296 -4.92 -5.88 -8.43
C ILE A 296 -6.24 -5.11 -8.35
N SER A 297 -7.08 -5.51 -7.40
CA SER A 297 -8.22 -4.69 -6.97
C SER A 297 -7.72 -3.59 -6.02
N LEU A 298 -7.81 -2.33 -6.44
CA LEU A 298 -7.43 -1.17 -5.63
C LEU A 298 -8.67 -0.39 -5.18
N SER A 299 -8.63 0.08 -3.93
CA SER A 299 -9.54 1.10 -3.42
C SER A 299 -9.20 2.47 -4.03
N PRO A 300 -10.17 3.35 -4.29
CA PRO A 300 -9.90 4.70 -4.77
C PRO A 300 -9.05 5.49 -3.76
N LEU A 301 -8.00 6.15 -4.24
CA LEU A 301 -7.22 7.09 -3.43
C LEU A 301 -8.11 8.29 -3.03
N LYS A 302 -7.90 8.85 -1.83
CA LYS A 302 -8.53 10.11 -1.42
C LYS A 302 -7.89 11.28 -2.19
N ILE A 303 -8.62 11.80 -3.18
CA ILE A 303 -8.18 12.92 -4.04
C ILE A 303 -8.59 14.26 -3.43
N PHE A 304 -7.67 15.22 -3.40
CA PHE A 304 -7.97 16.62 -3.06
C PHE A 304 -8.07 17.49 -4.32
N SER A 305 -8.88 18.55 -4.26
CA SER A 305 -9.20 19.42 -5.41
C SER A 305 -8.13 20.46 -5.74
N ALA A 306 -7.18 20.70 -4.83
CA ALA A 306 -6.06 21.61 -5.01
C ALA A 306 -4.79 20.97 -4.44
N PRO A 307 -3.59 21.26 -5.01
CA PRO A 307 -2.33 20.88 -4.40
C PRO A 307 -2.19 21.46 -2.99
N SER A 308 -1.77 20.61 -2.05
CA SER A 308 -1.34 21.06 -0.72
C SER A 308 0.03 21.73 -0.79
N PRO A 309 0.30 22.78 0.01
CA PRO A 309 1.66 23.31 0.17
C PRO A 309 2.56 22.34 0.96
N ASP A 310 1.98 21.46 1.77
CA ASP A 310 2.69 20.55 2.66
C ASP A 310 2.69 19.10 2.14
N VAL A 311 3.65 18.30 2.63
CA VAL A 311 3.68 16.83 2.44
C VAL A 311 2.44 16.20 3.06
N ARG A 312 1.80 15.27 2.36
CA ARG A 312 0.59 14.59 2.84
C ARG A 312 0.70 13.09 2.84
N MET A 313 0.10 12.49 3.85
CA MET A 313 -0.17 11.06 3.91
C MET A 313 -1.39 10.70 3.08
N ALA A 314 -1.26 9.65 2.28
CA ALA A 314 -2.35 8.91 1.67
C ALA A 314 -2.07 7.40 1.78
N GLN A 315 -3.08 6.58 1.47
CA GLN A 315 -2.99 5.14 1.62
C GLN A 315 -3.55 4.46 0.37
N ILE A 316 -2.81 3.48 -0.15
CA ILE A 316 -3.21 2.62 -1.27
C ILE A 316 -3.62 1.28 -0.68
N ASN A 317 -4.93 1.05 -0.57
CA ASN A 317 -5.50 -0.20 -0.08
C ASN A 317 -5.90 -1.08 -1.27
N GLY A 318 -5.54 -2.36 -1.25
CA GLY A 318 -5.93 -3.30 -2.29
C GLY A 318 -5.75 -4.77 -1.92
N GLY A 319 -5.98 -5.65 -2.89
CA GLY A 319 -5.77 -7.09 -2.71
C GLY A 319 -5.55 -7.85 -4.01
N GLY A 320 -4.81 -8.95 -3.91
CA GLY A 320 -4.38 -9.79 -5.02
C GLY A 320 -3.58 -11.01 -4.53
N THR A 321 -3.08 -11.84 -5.44
CA THR A 321 -2.13 -12.91 -5.08
C THR A 321 -0.73 -12.31 -4.88
N TYR A 322 0.18 -13.05 -4.24
CA TYR A 322 1.57 -12.60 -4.06
C TYR A 322 2.24 -12.19 -5.39
N ALA A 323 1.94 -12.91 -6.49
CA ALA A 323 2.47 -12.63 -7.82
C ALA A 323 1.90 -11.33 -8.42
N THR A 324 0.60 -11.03 -8.24
CA THR A 324 0.03 -9.76 -8.70
C THR A 324 0.55 -8.58 -7.87
N ILE A 325 0.75 -8.76 -6.55
CA ILE A 325 1.38 -7.77 -5.67
C ILE A 325 2.83 -7.48 -6.06
N ALA A 326 3.64 -8.52 -6.31
CA ALA A 326 5.00 -8.35 -6.83
C ALA A 326 5.02 -7.58 -8.17
N THR A 327 4.09 -7.89 -9.08
CA THR A 327 3.93 -7.19 -10.36
C THR A 327 3.49 -5.74 -10.19
N PHE A 328 2.68 -5.42 -9.18
CA PHE A 328 2.26 -4.05 -8.86
C PHE A 328 3.39 -3.21 -8.29
N PHE A 329 4.24 -3.79 -7.45
CA PHE A 329 5.44 -3.09 -6.97
C PHE A 329 6.43 -2.81 -8.11
N ASP A 330 6.55 -3.69 -9.10
CA ASP A 330 7.33 -3.42 -10.33
C ASP A 330 6.69 -2.30 -11.18
N GLU A 331 5.38 -2.30 -11.41
CA GLU A 331 4.72 -1.18 -12.12
C GLU A 331 4.86 0.15 -11.36
N LEU A 332 4.75 0.18 -10.03
CA LEU A 332 4.97 1.39 -9.22
C LEU A 332 6.43 1.87 -9.28
N GLN A 333 7.42 0.97 -9.31
CA GLN A 333 8.83 1.36 -9.46
C GLN A 333 9.12 2.12 -10.77
N LYS A 334 8.34 1.87 -11.83
CA LYS A 334 8.45 2.55 -13.13
C LYS A 334 7.88 3.97 -13.12
N VAL A 335 7.16 4.37 -12.07
CA VAL A 335 6.54 5.70 -11.94
C VAL A 335 7.54 6.73 -11.41
N TYR A 336 7.75 7.85 -12.10
CA TYR A 336 8.66 8.93 -11.67
C TYR A 336 7.87 10.20 -11.34
N VAL A 337 7.16 10.19 -10.21
CA VAL A 337 6.27 11.27 -9.75
C VAL A 337 6.50 11.63 -8.28
N ASN A 338 5.84 12.67 -7.78
CA ASN A 338 5.85 13.16 -6.39
C ASN A 338 5.13 12.23 -5.37
N CYS A 339 5.33 10.92 -5.48
CA CYS A 339 4.77 9.91 -4.58
C CYS A 339 5.89 9.02 -4.04
N GLY A 340 6.19 9.11 -2.75
CA GLY A 340 7.12 8.23 -2.04
C GLY A 340 6.37 7.19 -1.23
N ILE A 341 6.96 6.01 -1.07
CA ILE A 341 6.41 4.94 -0.23
C ILE A 341 7.04 5.03 1.16
N GLU A 342 6.22 5.15 2.20
CA GLU A 342 6.66 5.15 3.59
C GLU A 342 6.74 3.71 4.10
N ASP A 343 5.57 3.10 4.31
CA ASP A 343 5.41 1.75 4.85
C ASP A 343 4.60 0.86 3.89
N ILE A 344 4.82 -0.45 3.94
CA ILE A 344 4.05 -1.46 3.21
C ILE A 344 3.62 -2.54 4.21
N SER A 345 2.32 -2.84 4.31
CA SER A 345 1.82 -4.01 5.04
C SER A 345 1.07 -4.98 4.12
N ILE A 346 1.26 -6.27 4.37
CA ILE A 346 0.61 -7.35 3.63
C ILE A 346 0.14 -8.39 4.63
N HIS A 347 -1.13 -8.79 4.53
CA HIS A 347 -1.77 -9.73 5.45
C HIS A 347 -2.60 -10.73 4.66
N GLN A 348 -2.61 -11.99 5.09
CA GLN A 348 -3.51 -12.99 4.55
C GLN A 348 -4.79 -13.08 5.41
N SER A 349 -5.96 -12.95 4.79
CA SER A 349 -7.25 -13.08 5.51
C SER A 349 -7.68 -14.53 5.75
N ALA A 350 -7.04 -15.50 5.10
CA ALA A 350 -7.40 -16.92 5.15
C ALA A 350 -6.24 -17.76 5.69
N SER A 351 -6.56 -18.83 6.41
CA SER A 351 -5.60 -19.79 7.00
C SER A 351 -5.01 -20.80 6.00
N ASP A 352 -5.19 -20.57 4.70
CA ASP A 352 -4.83 -21.49 3.62
C ASP A 352 -3.48 -21.10 2.98
N SER A 353 -2.92 -21.89 2.06
CA SER A 353 -1.58 -21.61 1.51
C SER A 353 -1.51 -20.44 0.53
N LEU A 354 -0.37 -19.73 0.49
CA LEU A 354 -0.10 -18.57 -0.37
C LEU A 354 -0.43 -18.78 -1.85
N GLN A 355 -0.27 -20.00 -2.36
CA GLN A 355 -0.34 -20.31 -3.80
C GLN A 355 -1.62 -19.80 -4.50
N ASN A 356 -2.77 -19.82 -3.83
CA ASN A 356 -4.08 -19.50 -4.43
C ASN A 356 -4.88 -18.42 -3.68
N ASN A 357 -4.32 -17.82 -2.62
CA ASN A 357 -5.09 -16.97 -1.72
C ASN A 357 -4.90 -15.47 -1.97
N PRO A 358 -5.98 -14.67 -1.79
CA PRO A 358 -5.85 -13.22 -1.79
C PRO A 358 -5.14 -12.75 -0.52
N LEU A 359 -4.09 -11.97 -0.73
CA LEU A 359 -3.46 -11.14 0.28
C LEU A 359 -4.08 -9.76 0.20
N ASN A 360 -4.36 -9.16 1.36
CA ASN A 360 -4.65 -7.74 1.47
C ASN A 360 -3.34 -6.98 1.59
N MET A 361 -3.26 -5.86 0.90
CA MET A 361 -2.08 -4.99 0.82
C MET A 361 -2.49 -3.57 1.18
N ILE A 362 -1.72 -2.96 2.07
CA ILE A 362 -1.80 -1.56 2.47
C ILE A 362 -0.44 -0.95 2.15
N VAL A 363 -0.42 0.16 1.43
CA VAL A 363 0.81 0.92 1.16
C VAL A 363 0.57 2.36 1.58
N ASP A 364 1.28 2.80 2.60
CA ASP A 364 1.23 4.18 3.08
C ASP A 364 2.20 5.03 2.25
N VAL A 365 1.70 6.14 1.72
CA VAL A 365 2.42 6.97 0.75
C VAL A 365 2.44 8.43 1.13
N GLN A 366 3.59 9.06 0.88
CA GLN A 366 3.81 10.49 1.02
C GLN A 366 3.67 11.15 -0.35
N ILE A 367 2.69 12.05 -0.49
CA ILE A 367 2.52 12.89 -1.67
C ILE A 367 3.20 14.23 -1.41
N PHE A 368 4.26 14.50 -2.16
CA PHE A 368 5.08 15.69 -1.97
C PHE A 368 4.53 16.91 -2.74
N PRO A 369 4.63 18.13 -2.17
CA PRO A 369 4.22 19.36 -2.83
C PRO A 369 5.16 19.71 -4.01
N PRO A 370 4.76 20.61 -4.91
CA PRO A 370 5.68 21.19 -5.89
C PRO A 370 6.76 21.99 -5.16
N ARG A 371 7.91 22.18 -5.81
CA ARG A 371 8.98 23.04 -5.30
C ARG A 371 8.45 24.47 -5.09
N ALA A 372 8.66 25.03 -3.88
CA ALA A 372 8.36 26.43 -3.61
C ALA A 372 9.26 27.35 -4.47
N LEU A 373 8.65 28.39 -5.06
CA LEU A 373 9.31 29.39 -5.91
C LEU A 373 9.86 30.57 -5.11
#